data_AF-A0A834WR40-F1
#
_entry.id   AF-A0A834WR40-F1
#
_cell.length_a   1.000
_cell.length_b   1.000
_cell.length_c   1.000
_cell.angle_alpha   90.00
_cell.angle_beta   90.00
_cell.angle_gamma   90.00
#
_symmetry.space_group_name_H-M   'P 1'
#
loop_
_entity.id
_entity.type
_entity.pdbx_description
1 polymer ?
#
loop_
_entity_poly.entity_id
_entity_poly.type
_entity_poly.pdbx_seq_one_letter_code
_entity_poly.pdbx_strand_id
1 'polypeptide(L)' 'MSGMAGLASRFRLNRIQSTDVQAAAMWGVAAGTGALYLVQPWNWLRKTFWEKAEEEQK' A
#
# COMPACT_ATOMS: atom_id res chain seq x y z
N MET A 1 -21.84 10.23 -42.02
CA MET A 1 -20.60 10.50 -41.27
C MET A 1 -20.98 10.94 -39.86
N SER A 2 -21.52 10.01 -39.06
CA SER A 2 -22.18 10.35 -37.80
C SER A 2 -22.06 9.13 -36.89
N GLY A 3 -21.18 9.17 -35.88
CA GLY A 3 -21.08 8.05 -34.93
C GLY A 3 -19.81 7.97 -34.09
N MET A 4 -18.70 8.63 -34.48
CA MET A 4 -17.45 8.63 -33.69
C MET A 4 -17.49 9.53 -32.44
N ALA A 5 -18.63 10.12 -32.09
CA ALA A 5 -18.75 11.01 -30.92
C ALA A 5 -18.98 10.26 -29.58
N GLY A 6 -19.13 8.93 -29.60
CA GLY A 6 -19.41 8.13 -28.39
C GLY A 6 -18.18 7.55 -27.68
N LEU A 7 -16.99 7.58 -28.29
CA LEU A 7 -15.78 6.97 -27.71
C LEU A 7 -15.00 7.92 -26.77
N ALA A 8 -15.23 9.23 -26.89
CA ALA A 8 -14.44 10.24 -26.16
C ALA A 8 -14.88 10.43 -24.70
N SER A 9 -16.06 9.95 -24.31
CA SER A 9 -16.63 10.19 -22.97
C SER A 9 -16.22 9.16 -21.91
N ARG A 10 -15.42 8.14 -22.27
CA ARG A 10 -15.03 7.06 -21.36
C ARG A 10 -13.72 7.32 -20.60
N PHE A 11 -13.04 8.43 -20.89
CA PHE A 11 -11.85 8.88 -20.17
C PHE A 11 -12.19 9.98 -19.17
N ARG A 12 -12.99 9.64 -18.15
CA ARG A 12 -13.18 10.52 -16.99
C ARG A 12 -11.95 10.39 -16.09
N LEU A 13 -10.83 10.97 -16.54
CA LEU A 13 -9.46 10.79 -16.03
C LEU A 13 -9.19 11.37 -14.62
N ASN A 14 -10.20 11.72 -13.82
CA ASN A 14 -9.95 12.56 -12.64
C ASN A 14 -10.69 12.16 -11.35
N ARG A 15 -11.16 10.91 -11.26
CA ARG A 15 -11.54 10.34 -9.97
C ARG A 15 -10.60 9.21 -9.67
N ILE A 16 -9.60 9.47 -8.82
CA ILE A 16 -8.94 8.39 -8.08
C ILE A 16 -10.07 7.57 -7.48
N GLN A 17 -10.29 6.36 -8.01
CA GLN A 17 -11.36 5.52 -7.52
C GLN A 17 -10.92 5.01 -6.16
N SER A 18 -11.82 5.06 -5.17
CA SER A 18 -11.55 4.49 -3.84
C SER A 18 -11.10 3.03 -3.94
N THR A 19 -11.61 2.31 -4.93
CA THR A 19 -11.20 0.95 -5.30
C THR A 19 -9.73 0.86 -5.68
N ASP A 20 -9.18 1.81 -6.43
CA ASP A 20 -7.77 1.79 -6.84
C ASP A 20 -6.84 2.09 -5.66
N VAL A 21 -7.25 3.01 -4.78
CA VAL A 21 -6.51 3.30 -3.53
C VAL A 21 -6.53 2.09 -2.62
N GLN A 22 -7.69 1.45 -2.47
CA GLN A 22 -7.83 0.23 -1.68
C GLN A 22 -6.99 -0.90 -2.28
N ALA A 23 -7.01 -1.07 -3.60
CA ALA A 23 -6.18 -2.06 -4.27
C ALA A 23 -4.69 -1.79 -4.07
N ALA A 24 -4.23 -0.55 -4.22
CA ALA A 24 -2.84 -0.17 -3.98
C ALA A 24 -2.43 -0.43 -2.52
N ALA A 25 -3.30 -0.11 -1.55
CA ALA A 25 -3.05 -0.41 -0.15
C ALA A 25 -2.94 -1.91 0.10
N MET A 26 -3.86 -2.72 -0.44
CA MET A 26 -3.84 -4.17 -0.28
C MET A 26 -2.60 -4.80 -0.94
N TRP A 27 -2.23 -4.38 -2.14
CA TRP A 27 -1.01 -4.82 -2.80
C TRP A 27 0.26 -4.38 -2.04
N GLY A 28 0.24 -3.18 -1.45
CA GLY A 28 1.31 -2.71 -0.56
C GLY A 28 1.46 -3.58 0.68
N VAL A 29 0.36 -3.95 1.34
CA VAL A 29 0.38 -4.87 2.49
C VAL A 29 0.90 -6.24 2.08
N ALA A 30 0.44 -6.77 0.94
CA ALA A 30 0.89 -8.07 0.44
C ALA A 30 2.40 -8.07 0.14
N ALA A 31 2.90 -7.04 -0.55
CA ALA A 31 4.32 -6.88 -0.86
C ALA A 31 5.16 -6.68 0.41
N GLY A 32 4.70 -5.84 1.34
CA GLY A 32 5.36 -5.60 2.62
C GLY A 32 5.43 -6.87 3.47
N THR A 33 4.33 -7.62 3.55
CA THR A 33 4.28 -8.90 4.26
C THR A 33 5.19 -9.94 3.61
N GLY A 34 5.22 -10.00 2.27
CA GLY A 34 6.11 -10.89 1.53
C GLY A 34 7.59 -10.58 1.76
N ALA A 35 7.96 -9.29 1.74
CA ALA A 35 9.31 -8.85 2.05
C ALA A 35 9.70 -9.18 3.50
N LEU A 36 8.77 -8.96 4.44
CA LEU A 36 8.96 -9.28 5.84
C LEU A 36 9.13 -10.80 6.07
N TYR A 37 8.38 -11.62 5.34
CA TYR A 37 8.52 -13.07 5.35
C TYR A 37 9.86 -13.54 4.79
N LEU A 38 10.38 -12.87 3.76
CA LEU A 38 11.65 -13.23 3.12
C LEU A 38 12.86 -12.82 3.98
N VAL A 39 12.87 -11.59 4.50
CA VAL A 39 13.99 -11.03 5.25
C VAL A 39 13.98 -11.48 6.72
N GLN A 40 12.82 -11.85 7.25
CA GLN A 40 12.60 -12.25 8.66
C GLN A 40 13.36 -11.37 9.69
N PRO A 41 13.20 -10.03 9.67
CA PRO A 41 13.99 -9.11 10.49
C PRO A 41 13.57 -9.06 11.97
N TRP A 42 13.11 -10.18 12.55
CA TRP A 42 12.51 -10.20 13.89
C TRP A 42 13.48 -9.86 15.02
N ASN A 43 14.74 -10.26 14.90
CA ASN A 43 15.76 -9.91 15.89
C ASN A 43 16.07 -8.40 15.89
N TRP A 44 16.03 -7.75 14.73
CA TRP A 44 16.19 -6.29 14.64
C TRP A 44 14.94 -5.58 15.16
N LEU A 45 13.74 -6.03 14.78
CA LEU A 45 12.47 -5.44 15.21
C LEU A 45 12.29 -5.45 16.74
N ARG A 46 12.69 -6.54 17.42
CA ARG A 46 12.63 -6.61 18.89
C ARG A 46 13.53 -5.56 19.54
N LYS A 47 14.74 -5.36 19.01
CA LYS A 47 15.66 -4.33 19.51
C LYS A 47 15.09 -2.93 19.28
N THR A 48 14.55 -2.66 18.08
CA THR A 48 14.05 -1.31 17.76
C THR A 48 12.77 -0.93 18.49
N PHE A 49 11.85 -1.86 18.71
CA PHE A 49 10.54 -1.56 19.30
C PHE A 49 10.41 -1.94 20.77
N TRP A 50 11.16 -2.94 21.25
CA TRP A 50 11.05 -3.42 22.64
C TRP A 50 12.10 -2.80 23.56
N GLU A 51 13.37 -2.70 23.13
CA GLU A 51 14.40 -2.03 23.96
C GLU A 51 14.11 -0.52 24.07
N LYS A 52 13.64 0.11 22.98
CA LYS A 52 13.26 1.53 23.00
C LYS A 52 12.00 1.82 23.84
N ALA A 53 11.10 0.84 23.98
CA ALA A 53 9.93 0.97 24.84
C ALA A 53 10.29 0.84 26.33
N GLU A 54 11.32 0.06 26.68
CA GLU A 54 11.80 -0.08 28.05
C GLU A 54 12.61 1.15 28.52
N GLU A 55 13.34 1.84 27.64
CA GLU A 55 14.04 3.08 27.98
C GLU A 55 13.11 4.26 28.31
N GLU A 56 11.89 4.29 27.77
CA GLU A 56 10.90 5.35 28.09
C GLU A 56 10.14 5.09 29.42
N GLN A 57 10.35 3.93 30.07
CA GLN A 57 9.70 3.56 31.33
C GLN A 57 10.61 3.59 32.57
N LYS A 58 11.88 4.01 32.43
CA LYS A 58 12.83 4.17 33.55
C LYS A 58 13.16 5.64 33.80
#